data_AF-A0A3D5L2M7-F1
#
_entry.id   AF-A0A3D5L2M7-F1
#
_cell.length_a   1.000
_cell.length_b   1.000
_cell.length_c   1.000
_cell.angle_alpha   90.00
_cell.angle_beta   90.00
_cell.angle_gamma   90.00
#
_symmetry.space_group_name_H-M   'P 1'
#
loop_
_entity.id
_entity.type
_entity.pdbx_description
1 polymer ?
#
loop_
_entity_poly.entity_id
_entity_poly.type
_entity_poly.pdbx_seq_one_letter_code
_entity_poly.pdbx_strand_id
1 'polypeptide(L)'
;MLIVHTFLATFVRRCCIIEKALLLQLRKEHPMELNYELIGSHVRDARQRRNIQQKELAQQIDCAPSYISNIERGLARPSLGVLFSIAEILGVTLNDLVYGSPESVTDSREAKIMYIFENAPENKKDLLYTLFTAADIAVHQYDESKSNHS
;
A
#
# COMPACT_ATOMS: atom_id res chain seq x y z
N MET A 1 31.42 -17.05 -42.18
CA MET A 1 30.05 -16.62 -41.83
C MET A 1 29.32 -17.59 -40.87
N LEU A 2 29.88 -18.76 -40.50
CA LEU A 2 29.26 -19.66 -39.50
C LEU A 2 29.60 -19.35 -38.02
N ILE A 3 30.69 -18.64 -37.74
CA ILE A 3 31.18 -18.40 -36.36
C ILE A 3 30.37 -17.32 -35.64
N VAL A 4 29.82 -16.34 -36.37
CA VAL A 4 29.01 -15.25 -35.78
C VAL A 4 27.63 -15.75 -35.35
N HIS A 5 27.08 -16.75 -36.06
CA HIS A 5 25.76 -17.31 -35.78
C HIS A 5 25.76 -18.22 -34.53
N THR A 6 26.85 -18.95 -34.29
CA THR A 6 27.04 -19.76 -33.07
C THR A 6 27.31 -18.91 -31.84
N PHE A 7 28.02 -17.78 -31.98
CA PHE A 7 28.27 -16.83 -30.89
C PHE A 7 26.98 -16.14 -30.44
N LEU A 8 26.13 -15.67 -31.36
CA LEU A 8 24.85 -15.04 -31.02
C LEU A 8 23.89 -16.03 -30.37
N ALA A 9 23.84 -17.27 -30.84
CA ALA A 9 22.99 -18.31 -30.27
C ALA A 9 23.44 -18.77 -28.87
N THR A 10 24.75 -18.79 -28.58
CA THR A 10 25.27 -19.08 -27.24
C THR A 10 25.19 -17.87 -26.31
N PHE A 11 25.30 -16.63 -26.83
CA PHE A 11 25.13 -15.40 -26.06
C PHE A 11 23.67 -15.19 -25.63
N VAL A 12 22.71 -15.39 -26.53
CA VAL A 12 21.27 -15.35 -26.18
C VAL A 12 20.91 -16.47 -25.20
N ARG A 13 21.46 -17.68 -25.35
CA ARG A 13 21.26 -18.76 -24.37
C ARG A 13 21.89 -18.46 -23.00
N ARG A 14 23.08 -17.86 -22.95
CA ARG A 14 23.72 -17.45 -21.67
C ARG A 14 23.02 -16.24 -21.04
N CYS A 15 22.55 -15.26 -21.82
CA CYS A 15 21.75 -14.15 -21.34
C CYS A 15 20.40 -14.60 -20.77
N CYS A 16 19.71 -15.53 -21.43
CA CYS A 16 18.41 -16.02 -20.97
C CYS A 16 18.51 -16.86 -19.69
N ILE A 17 19.63 -17.57 -19.47
CA ILE A 17 19.89 -18.29 -18.20
C ILE A 17 20.19 -17.30 -17.06
N ILE A 18 20.91 -16.21 -17.34
CA ILE A 18 21.16 -15.16 -16.34
C ILE A 18 19.85 -14.42 -16.01
N GLU A 19 19.00 -14.13 -16.99
CA GLU A 19 17.70 -13.50 -16.77
C GLU A 19 16.80 -14.37 -15.88
N LYS A 20 16.76 -15.69 -16.12
CA LYS A 20 15.99 -16.62 -15.29
C LYS A 20 16.55 -16.81 -13.89
N ALA A 21 17.88 -16.83 -13.73
CA ALA A 21 18.54 -16.96 -12.43
C ALA A 21 18.45 -15.67 -11.59
N LEU A 22 18.59 -14.51 -12.22
CA LEU A 22 18.46 -13.20 -11.60
C LEU A 22 17.00 -12.89 -11.21
N LEU A 23 16.04 -13.30 -12.05
CA LEU A 23 14.60 -13.23 -11.71
C LEU A 23 14.24 -14.14 -10.52
N LEU A 24 14.92 -15.28 -10.36
CA LEU A 24 14.69 -16.18 -9.22
C LEU A 24 15.24 -15.63 -7.91
N GLN A 25 16.35 -14.88 -7.96
CA GLN A 25 16.95 -14.22 -6.78
C GLN A 25 16.17 -12.98 -6.33
N LEU A 26 15.43 -12.35 -7.26
CA LEU A 26 14.54 -11.21 -6.98
C LEU A 26 13.14 -11.62 -6.52
N ARG A 27 12.77 -12.90 -6.64
CA ARG A 27 11.52 -13.45 -6.12
C ARG A 27 11.74 -14.04 -4.73
N LYS A 28 12.12 -13.20 -3.76
CA LYS A 28 11.68 -13.48 -2.38
C LYS A 28 10.17 -13.30 -2.42
N GLU A 29 9.43 -14.39 -2.59
CA GLU A 29 8.02 -14.41 -2.21
C GLU A 29 8.00 -14.14 -0.71
N HIS A 30 7.99 -12.86 -0.34
CA HIS A 30 7.37 -12.45 0.90
C HIS A 30 5.92 -12.88 0.73
N PRO A 31 5.44 -13.93 1.44
CA PRO A 31 4.04 -14.28 1.37
C PRO A 31 3.28 -13.00 1.69
N MET A 32 2.39 -12.60 0.79
CA MET A 32 1.58 -11.41 0.97
C MET A 32 0.66 -11.69 2.16
N GLU A 33 1.15 -11.38 3.36
CA GLU A 33 0.41 -11.58 4.58
C GLU A 33 -0.51 -10.38 4.75
N LEU A 34 -1.81 -10.62 4.56
CA LEU A 34 -2.83 -9.60 4.76
C LEU A 34 -2.94 -9.27 6.25
N ASN A 35 -2.81 -8.00 6.59
CA ASN A 35 -3.07 -7.51 7.94
C ASN A 35 -4.59 -7.35 8.13
N TYR A 36 -5.22 -8.36 8.74
CA TYR A 36 -6.67 -8.37 8.96
C TYR A 36 -7.16 -7.34 9.98
N GLU A 37 -6.32 -6.91 10.93
CA GLU A 37 -6.68 -5.84 11.86
C GLU A 37 -6.83 -4.51 11.13
N LEU A 38 -5.88 -4.21 10.23
CA LEU A 38 -5.90 -3.00 9.41
C LEU A 38 -7.06 -3.04 8.38
N ILE A 39 -7.30 -4.19 7.75
CA ILE A 39 -8.46 -4.37 6.87
C ILE A 39 -9.75 -4.13 7.65
N GLY A 40 -9.85 -4.68 8.87
CA GLY A 40 -10.99 -4.49 9.76
C GLY A 40 -11.25 -3.02 10.08
N SER A 41 -10.22 -2.23 10.38
CA SER A 41 -10.36 -0.80 10.61
C SER A 41 -10.85 -0.07 9.37
N HIS A 42 -10.30 -0.36 8.19
CA HIS A 42 -10.74 0.27 6.94
C HIS A 42 -12.21 -0.04 6.60
N VAL A 43 -12.65 -1.28 6.81
CA VAL A 43 -14.06 -1.68 6.66
C VAL A 43 -14.94 -0.87 7.61
N ARG A 44 -14.55 -0.75 8.88
CA ARG A 44 -15.29 0.02 9.88
C ARG A 44 -15.40 1.49 9.48
N ASP A 45 -14.29 2.10 9.06
CA ASP A 45 -14.25 3.52 8.69
C ASP A 45 -15.09 3.80 7.45
N ALA A 46 -14.99 2.95 6.42
CA ALA A 46 -15.83 3.03 5.23
C ALA A 46 -17.32 2.85 5.56
N ARG A 47 -17.66 1.92 6.46
CA ARG A 47 -19.03 1.72 6.94
C ARG A 47 -19.57 2.94 7.68
N GLN A 48 -18.76 3.54 8.56
CA GLN A 48 -19.13 4.74 9.30
C GLN A 48 -19.33 5.94 8.38
N ARG A 49 -18.49 6.11 7.36
CA ARG A 49 -18.67 7.16 6.32
C ARG A 49 -19.99 7.03 5.56
N ARG A 50 -20.47 5.79 5.37
CA ARG A 50 -21.78 5.50 4.78
C ARG A 50 -22.96 5.62 5.75
N ASN A 51 -22.69 5.86 7.04
CA ASN A 51 -23.70 5.96 8.11
C ASN A 51 -24.63 4.74 8.24
N ILE A 52 -24.13 3.53 7.94
CA ILE A 52 -24.90 2.29 8.10
C ILE A 52 -24.43 1.48 9.32
N GLN A 53 -25.34 0.73 9.94
CA GLN A 53 -25.05 -0.13 11.09
C GLN A 53 -24.41 -1.46 10.64
N GLN A 54 -23.67 -2.14 11.53
CA GLN A 54 -23.10 -3.46 11.24
C GLN A 54 -24.15 -4.48 10.80
N LYS A 55 -25.34 -4.45 11.42
CA LYS A 55 -26.48 -5.31 11.05
C LYS A 55 -26.98 -5.06 9.61
N GLU A 56 -26.94 -3.81 9.15
CA GLU A 56 -27.40 -3.43 7.82
C GLU A 56 -26.39 -3.87 6.76
N LEU A 57 -25.09 -3.72 7.03
CA LEU A 57 -24.04 -4.28 6.18
C LEU A 57 -24.15 -5.80 6.11
N ALA A 58 -24.30 -6.47 7.26
CA ALA A 58 -24.44 -7.92 7.34
C ALA A 58 -25.64 -8.44 6.54
N GLN A 59 -26.77 -7.74 6.60
CA GLN A 59 -27.97 -8.07 5.83
C GLN A 59 -27.73 -7.94 4.31
N GLN A 60 -27.00 -6.91 3.88
CA GLN A 60 -26.70 -6.69 2.45
C GLN A 60 -25.73 -7.73 1.88
N ILE A 61 -24.82 -8.28 2.68
CA ILE A 61 -23.93 -9.38 2.28
C ILE A 61 -24.42 -10.78 2.67
N ASP A 62 -25.66 -10.89 3.15
CA ASP A 62 -26.29 -12.13 3.61
C ASP A 62 -25.44 -12.93 4.62
N CYS A 63 -25.07 -12.27 5.73
CA CYS A 63 -24.30 -12.90 6.81
C CYS A 63 -24.82 -12.54 8.21
N ALA A 64 -24.29 -13.22 9.23
CA ALA A 64 -24.57 -12.87 10.62
C ALA A 64 -23.91 -11.52 11.01
N PRO A 65 -24.57 -10.66 11.80
CA PRO A 65 -23.95 -9.40 12.29
C PRO A 65 -22.65 -9.61 13.08
N SER A 66 -22.52 -10.74 13.78
CA SER A 66 -21.30 -11.12 14.49
C SER A 66 -20.11 -11.32 13.55
N TYR A 67 -20.35 -11.74 12.30
CA TYR A 67 -19.29 -11.90 11.31
C TYR A 67 -18.71 -10.55 10.90
N ILE A 68 -19.54 -9.55 10.61
CA ILE A 68 -19.10 -8.17 10.37
C ILE A 68 -18.34 -7.61 11.58
N SER A 69 -18.85 -7.80 12.79
CA SER A 69 -18.17 -7.37 14.02
C SER A 69 -16.80 -8.04 14.21
N ASN A 70 -16.65 -9.30 13.81
CA ASN A 70 -15.38 -10.01 13.85
C ASN A 70 -14.41 -9.52 12.76
N ILE A 71 -14.92 -9.22 11.55
CA ILE A 71 -14.12 -8.62 10.47
C ILE A 71 -13.59 -7.25 10.91
N GLU A 72 -14.43 -6.37 11.43
CA GLU A 72 -14.05 -5.01 11.85
C GLU A 72 -13.04 -4.98 13.00
N ARG A 73 -12.86 -6.10 13.71
CA ARG A 73 -11.86 -6.26 14.79
C ARG A 73 -10.65 -7.09 14.37
N GLY A 74 -10.55 -7.50 13.10
CA GLY A 74 -9.47 -8.36 12.60
C GLY A 74 -9.50 -9.81 13.10
N LEU A 75 -10.58 -10.24 13.76
CA LEU A 75 -10.72 -11.59 14.32
C LEU A 75 -11.24 -12.61 13.31
N ALA A 76 -11.76 -12.15 12.16
CA ALA A 76 -12.18 -13.00 11.06
C ALA A 76 -11.26 -12.84 9.87
N ARG A 77 -11.10 -13.93 9.11
CA ARG A 77 -10.41 -13.95 7.81
C ARG A 77 -11.44 -14.07 6.69
N PRO A 78 -12.02 -12.96 6.21
CA PRO A 78 -13.00 -13.00 5.13
C PRO A 78 -12.37 -13.48 3.83
N SER A 79 -13.17 -14.15 3.01
CA SER A 79 -12.74 -14.49 1.65
C SER A 79 -12.60 -13.23 0.81
N LEU A 80 -11.84 -13.33 -0.29
CA LEU A 80 -11.74 -12.24 -1.25
C LEU A 80 -13.11 -11.81 -1.79
N GLY A 81 -14.01 -12.77 -2.02
CA GLY A 81 -15.38 -12.50 -2.46
C GLY A 81 -16.17 -11.66 -1.46
N VAL A 82 -16.06 -11.97 -0.16
CA VAL A 82 -16.70 -11.18 0.91
C VAL A 82 -16.14 -9.75 0.94
N LEU A 83 -14.81 -9.60 0.82
CA LEU A 83 -14.19 -8.27 0.77
C LEU A 83 -14.65 -7.45 -0.45
N PHE A 84 -14.81 -8.09 -1.62
CA PHE A 84 -15.38 -7.45 -2.80
C PHE A 84 -16.81 -6.97 -2.57
N SER A 85 -17.68 -7.81 -2.01
CA SER A 85 -19.06 -7.42 -1.71
C SER A 85 -19.14 -6.27 -0.71
N ILE A 86 -18.30 -6.30 0.33
CA ILE A 86 -18.19 -5.20 1.29
C ILE A 86 -17.74 -3.92 0.59
N ALA A 87 -16.70 -4.00 -0.25
CA ALA A 87 -16.18 -2.84 -0.99
C ALA A 87 -17.26 -2.21 -1.89
N GLU A 88 -18.03 -3.04 -2.60
CA GLU A 88 -19.13 -2.60 -3.46
C GLU A 88 -20.24 -1.87 -2.68
N ILE A 89 -20.71 -2.46 -1.58
CA ILE A 89 -21.76 -1.87 -0.72
C ILE A 89 -21.29 -0.54 -0.11
N LEU A 90 -20.04 -0.48 0.32
CA LEU A 90 -19.45 0.72 0.91
C LEU A 90 -19.00 1.74 -0.16
N GLY A 91 -19.02 1.34 -1.44
CA GLY A 91 -18.50 2.07 -2.60
C GLY A 91 -17.08 2.58 -2.42
N VAL A 92 -16.21 1.68 -2.01
CA VAL A 92 -14.75 1.85 -1.98
C VAL A 92 -14.12 0.77 -2.86
N THR A 93 -12.85 0.90 -3.20
CA THR A 93 -12.13 -0.15 -3.90
C THR A 93 -11.63 -1.22 -2.93
N LEU A 94 -11.36 -2.42 -3.43
CA LEU A 94 -10.68 -3.44 -2.64
C LEU A 94 -9.31 -2.94 -2.14
N ASN A 95 -8.61 -2.14 -2.95
CA ASN A 95 -7.34 -1.53 -2.59
C ASN A 95 -7.48 -0.63 -1.35
N ASP A 96 -8.57 0.15 -1.27
CA ASP A 96 -8.85 0.99 -0.11
C ASP A 96 -9.10 0.16 1.16
N LEU A 97 -9.71 -1.02 1.05
CA LEU A 97 -9.89 -1.92 2.20
C LEU A 97 -8.57 -2.56 2.63
N VAL A 98 -7.70 -2.92 1.68
CA VAL A 98 -6.45 -3.64 1.98
C VAL A 98 -5.34 -2.70 2.45
N TYR A 99 -5.17 -1.55 1.78
CA TYR A 99 -4.06 -0.63 2.01
C TYR A 99 -4.48 0.72 2.59
N GLY A 100 -5.78 0.99 2.67
CA GLY A 100 -6.32 2.28 3.07
C GLY A 100 -6.60 3.19 1.87
N SER A 101 -7.65 4.00 1.98
CA SER A 101 -7.87 5.11 1.06
C SER A 101 -6.97 6.27 1.50
N PRO A 102 -6.28 6.99 0.57
CA PRO A 102 -5.52 8.19 0.91
C PRO A 102 -6.38 9.32 1.52
N GLU A 103 -7.71 9.15 1.57
CA GLU A 103 -8.66 10.15 2.04
C GLU A 103 -9.26 9.86 3.42
N SER A 104 -9.14 8.64 3.98
CA SER A 104 -9.96 8.25 5.15
C SER A 104 -9.25 7.72 6.39
N VAL A 105 -7.98 8.05 6.58
CA VAL A 105 -7.38 8.00 7.91
C VAL A 105 -6.95 9.43 8.21
N THR A 106 -6.84 9.80 9.47
CA THR A 106 -5.75 10.66 9.95
C THR A 106 -4.41 10.02 9.54
N ASP A 107 -4.19 9.97 8.23
CA ASP A 107 -3.01 9.59 7.48
C ASP A 107 -2.10 10.79 7.70
N SER A 108 -1.54 10.82 8.91
CA SER A 108 -0.55 11.78 9.31
C SER A 108 0.44 11.79 8.14
N ARG A 109 0.63 12.96 7.52
CA ARG A 109 1.57 13.09 6.40
C ARG A 109 2.91 12.46 6.79
N GLU A 110 3.22 12.50 8.08
CA GLU A 110 4.34 11.83 8.73
C GLU A 110 4.31 10.29 8.57
N ALA A 111 3.19 9.60 8.77
CA ALA A 111 3.08 8.15 8.58
C ALA A 111 3.33 7.72 7.13
N LYS A 112 2.76 8.46 6.17
CA LYS A 112 2.97 8.21 4.74
C LYS A 112 4.40 8.51 4.29
N ILE A 113 4.98 9.60 4.81
CA ILE A 113 6.39 9.92 4.62
C ILE A 113 7.28 8.82 5.19
N MET A 114 6.99 8.34 6.39
CA MET A 114 7.75 7.29 7.05
C MET A 114 7.73 5.99 6.24
N TYR A 115 6.54 5.58 5.78
CA TYR A 115 6.39 4.40 4.92
C TYR A 115 7.23 4.50 3.63
N ILE A 116 7.20 5.66 2.97
CA ILE A 116 7.98 5.90 1.74
C ILE A 116 9.48 5.83 2.04
N PHE A 117 9.91 6.38 3.18
CA PHE A 117 11.32 6.41 3.57
C PHE A 117 11.85 5.03 3.95
N GLU A 118 11.10 4.26 4.73
CA GLU A 118 11.50 2.91 5.18
C GLU A 118 11.60 1.91 4.03
N ASN A 119 10.71 2.01 3.05
CA ASN A 119 10.65 1.11 1.89
C ASN A 119 11.47 1.60 0.69
N ALA A 120 12.12 2.76 0.79
CA ALA A 120 12.99 3.26 -0.27
C ALA A 120 14.26 2.40 -0.40
N PRO A 121 14.71 2.11 -1.64
CA PRO A 121 16.05 1.57 -1.88
C PRO A 121 17.12 2.44 -1.22
N GLU A 122 18.17 1.83 -0.66
CA GLU A 122 19.18 2.55 0.12
C GLU A 122 19.82 3.72 -0.66
N ASN A 123 20.04 3.52 -1.97
CA ASN A 123 20.58 4.54 -2.86
C ASN A 123 19.62 5.71 -3.17
N LYS A 124 18.38 5.67 -2.69
CA LYS A 124 17.38 6.74 -2.83
C LYS A 124 17.09 7.46 -1.51
N LYS A 125 17.52 6.90 -0.36
CA LYS A 125 17.30 7.53 0.95
C LYS A 125 18.05 8.85 1.09
N ASP A 126 19.26 8.94 0.53
CA ASP A 126 20.06 10.17 0.52
C ASP A 126 19.33 11.33 -0.17
N LEU A 127 18.64 11.04 -1.28
CA LEU A 127 17.85 12.01 -2.01
C LEU A 127 16.62 12.47 -1.20
N LEU A 128 15.93 11.53 -0.56
CA LEU A 128 14.79 11.84 0.30
C LEU A 128 15.21 12.71 1.50
N TYR A 129 16.33 12.36 2.14
CA TYR A 129 16.91 13.15 3.23
C TYR A 129 17.20 14.59 2.77
N THR A 130 17.88 14.73 1.62
CA THR A 130 18.21 16.04 1.03
C THR A 130 16.97 16.89 0.76
N LEU A 131 15.91 16.29 0.21
CA LEU A 131 14.65 16.98 -0.08
C LEU A 131 13.96 17.47 1.20
N PHE A 132 13.88 16.63 2.23
CA PHE A 132 13.26 17.01 3.51
C PHE A 132 14.04 18.12 4.20
N THR A 133 15.37 18.02 4.24
CA THR A 133 16.23 19.07 4.81
C THR A 133 16.09 20.39 4.04
N ALA A 134 16.06 20.36 2.71
CA ALA A 134 15.89 21.57 1.90
C ALA A 134 14.52 22.23 2.13
N ALA A 135 13.46 21.43 2.25
CA ALA A 135 12.12 21.92 2.55
C ALA A 135 12.05 22.57 3.94
N ASP A 136 12.65 21.95 4.96
CA ASP A 136 12.72 22.47 6.33
C ASP A 136 13.39 23.85 6.39
N ILE A 137 14.55 23.97 5.73
CA ILE A 137 15.28 25.24 5.62
C ILE A 137 14.41 26.31 4.93
N ALA A 138 13.73 25.96 3.85
CA ALA A 138 12.90 26.90 3.10
C ALA A 138 11.70 27.40 3.91
N VAL A 139 11.07 26.51 4.71
CA VAL A 139 9.96 26.87 5.60
C VAL A 139 10.43 27.83 6.69
N HIS A 140 11.55 27.53 7.35
CA HIS A 140 12.12 28.41 8.38
C HIS A 140 12.51 29.79 7.85
N GLN A 141 13.12 29.86 6.67
CA GLN A 141 13.50 31.13 6.03
C GLN A 141 12.28 31.97 5.64
N TYR A 142 11.20 31.33 5.20
CA TYR A 142 9.96 32.01 4.86
C TYR A 142 9.31 32.66 6.09
N ASP A 143 9.27 31.96 7.22
CA ASP A 143 8.66 32.48 8.45
C ASP A 143 9.45 33.67 9.03
N GLU A 144 10.78 33.64 9.01
CA GLU A 144 11.64 34.76 9.44
C GLU A 144 11.48 36.02 8.56
N SER A 145 11.26 35.84 7.25
CA SER A 145 11.08 36.97 6.33
C SER A 145 9.77 37.73 6.58
N LYS A 146 8.75 37.03 7.12
CA LYS A 146 7.42 37.58 7.40
C LYS A 146 7.37 38.32 8.74
N SER A 147 8.13 37.88 9.75
CA SER A 147 8.23 38.55 11.05
C SER A 147 8.98 39.88 11.00
N ASN A 148 9.91 40.06 10.05
CA ASN A 148 10.70 41.29 9.91
C ASN A 148 9.98 42.42 9.13
N HIS A 149 8.78 42.15 8.60
CA HIS A 149 7.96 43.10 7.84
C HIS A 149 6.62 43.46 8.53
N SER A 150 6.45 43.12 9.82
CA SER A 150 5.37 43.60 10.70
C SER A 150 5.92 44.51 11.78
#